data_AF-H1LGJ4-F1
#
_entry.id   AF-H1LGJ4-F1
#
_cell.length_a   1.000
_cell.length_b   1.000
_cell.length_c   1.000
_cell.angle_alpha   90.00
_cell.angle_beta   90.00
_cell.angle_gamma   90.00
#
_symmetry.space_group_name_H-M   'P 1'
#
loop_
_entity.id
_entity.type
_entity.pdbx_description
1 polymer ?
#
loop_
_entity_poly.entity_id
_entity_poly.type
_entity_poly.pdbx_seq_one_letter_code
_entity_poly.pdbx_strand_id
1 'polypeptide(L)' 'MKRDGYTPTSKYPIIWVDVPYIDISSSFIRSKIHQHQSIRYLVPSCVERYIKEHQLYGE' A
#
# COMPACT_ATOMS: atom_id res chain seq x y z
N MET A 1 -0.07 -14.47 -2.69
CA MET A 1 -1.06 -13.51 -2.16
C MET A 1 -2.13 -13.30 -3.20
N LYS A 2 -3.40 -13.47 -2.83
CA LYS A 2 -4.56 -13.13 -3.66
C LYS A 2 -4.85 -11.63 -3.45
N ARG A 3 -4.80 -10.84 -4.52
CA ARG A 3 -5.18 -9.42 -4.54
C ARG A 3 -6.26 -9.25 -5.59
N ASP A 4 -7.29 -8.46 -5.28
CA ASP A 4 -8.35 -8.18 -6.26
C ASP A 4 -7.76 -7.57 -7.53
N GLY A 5 -8.19 -8.08 -8.67
CA GLY A 5 -7.64 -7.76 -9.99
C GLY A 5 -6.49 -8.65 -10.47
N TYR A 6 -5.95 -9.56 -9.63
CA TYR A 6 -4.88 -10.49 -10.03
C TYR A 6 -5.29 -11.95 -9.88
N THR A 7 -5.35 -12.65 -11.01
CA THR A 7 -5.57 -14.10 -11.03
C THR A 7 -4.27 -14.81 -10.67
N PRO A 8 -4.28 -15.74 -9.70
CA PRO A 8 -3.09 -16.50 -9.30
C PRO A 8 -2.78 -17.62 -10.32
N THR A 9 -2.63 -17.28 -11.60
CA THR A 9 -2.22 -18.21 -12.64
C THR A 9 -0.77 -17.92 -13.04
N SER A 10 0.07 -18.94 -12.95
CA SER A 10 1.47 -18.88 -13.40
C SER A 10 1.85 -20.16 -14.11
N LYS A 11 2.72 -20.03 -15.12
CA LYS A 11 3.34 -21.17 -15.83
C LYS A 11 4.42 -21.87 -15.00
N TYR A 12 4.86 -21.24 -13.91
CA TYR A 12 5.92 -21.73 -13.04
C TYR A 12 5.33 -22.34 -11.76
N PRO A 13 6.03 -23.29 -11.11
CA PRO A 13 5.60 -23.83 -9.83
C PRO A 13 5.76 -22.77 -8.72
N ILE A 14 4.65 -22.13 -8.35
CA ILE A 14 4.59 -21.11 -7.30
C ILE A 14 3.87 -21.68 -6.08
N ILE A 15 4.39 -21.35 -4.89
CA ILE A 15 3.70 -21.61 -3.62
C ILE A 15 2.80 -20.42 -3.30
N TRP A 16 1.49 -20.66 -3.22
CA TRP A 16 0.52 -19.66 -2.82
C TRP A 16 0.36 -19.66 -1.31
N VAL A 17 0.44 -18.48 -0.69
CA VAL A 17 0.18 -18.27 0.74
C VAL A 17 -1.10 -17.45 0.90
N ASP A 18 -1.99 -17.96 1.74
CA ASP A 18 -3.21 -17.27 2.16
C ASP A 18 -2.88 -16.18 3.17
N VAL A 19 -3.43 -15.00 2.93
CA VAL A 19 -3.27 -13.82 3.78
C VAL A 19 -4.62 -13.12 3.89
N PRO A 20 -4.91 -12.43 5.00
CA PRO A 20 -6.11 -11.62 5.11
C PRO A 20 -6.14 -10.56 4.01
N TYR A 21 -7.34 -10.29 3.49
CA TYR A 21 -7.53 -9.26 2.48
C TYR A 21 -7.37 -7.86 3.11
N ILE A 22 -6.54 -7.04 2.48
CA ILE A 22 -6.31 -5.65 2.88
C ILE A 22 -6.28 -4.81 1.59
N ASP A 23 -7.25 -3.92 1.43
CA ASP A 23 -7.33 -3.01 0.29
C ASP A 23 -6.49 -1.73 0.52
N ILE A 24 -5.17 -1.92 0.55
CA ILE A 24 -4.21 -0.82 0.67
C ILE A 24 -3.17 -0.97 -0.43
N SER A 25 -2.80 0.13 -1.08
CA SER A 25 -1.71 0.20 -2.05
C SER A 25 -0.90 1.48 -1.86
N SER A 26 0.35 1.49 -2.32
CA SER A 26 1.18 2.69 -2.29
C SER A 26 0.59 3.81 -3.16
N SER A 27 -0.06 3.47 -4.28
CA SER A 27 -0.74 4.46 -5.13
C SER A 27 -1.91 5.12 -4.40
N PHE A 28 -2.71 4.33 -3.67
CA PHE A 28 -3.77 4.85 -2.82
C PHE A 28 -3.24 5.77 -1.71
N ILE A 29 -2.17 5.36 -1.02
CA ILE A 29 -1.53 6.16 0.04
C ILE A 29 -1.01 7.49 -0.52
N ARG A 30 -0.28 7.47 -1.65
CA ARG A 30 0.24 8.70 -2.27
C ARG A 30 -0.89 9.64 -2.71
N SER A 31 -1.98 9.10 -3.28
CA SER A 31 -3.15 9.91 -3.64
C SER A 31 -3.80 10.57 -2.42
N LYS A 32 -3.89 9.86 -1.29
CA LYS A 32 -4.37 10.45 -0.02
C LYS A 32 -3.48 11.59 0.46
N ILE A 33 -2.16 11.42 0.40
CA ILE A 33 -1.20 12.46 0.83
C ILE A 33 -1.36 13.71 -0.04
N HIS A 34 -1.42 13.55 -1.36
CA HIS A 34 -1.65 14.66 -2.29
C HIS A 34 -2.99 15.37 -2.03
N GLN A 35 -4.03 14.62 -1.64
CA GLN A 35 -5.33 15.18 -1.23
C GLN A 35 -5.36 15.73 0.20
N HIS A 36 -4.20 15.84 0.88
CA HIS A 36 -4.07 16.31 2.26
C HIS A 36 -4.91 15.48 3.27
N GLN A 37 -5.14 14.20 2.97
CA GLN A 37 -5.86 13.28 3.84
C GLN A 37 -4.93 12.54 4.80
N SER A 38 -5.47 12.15 5.95
CA SER A 38 -4.76 11.32 6.93
C SER A 38 -4.48 9.92 6.38
N ILE A 39 -3.24 9.46 6.60
CA ILE A 39 -2.78 8.09 6.31
C ILE A 39 -2.53 7.27 7.59
N ARG A 40 -2.99 7.76 8.75
CA ARG A 40 -2.86 7.07 10.03
C ARG A 40 -3.49 5.68 9.93
N TYR A 41 -2.79 4.66 10.44
CA TYR A 41 -3.13 3.24 10.36
C TYR A 41 -2.98 2.57 8.98
N LEU A 42 -2.74 3.33 7.91
CA LEU A 42 -2.41 2.74 6.60
C LEU A 42 -0.92 2.44 6.47
N VAL A 43 -0.10 3.14 7.24
CA VAL A 43 1.35 2.96 7.33
C VAL A 43 1.80 2.97 8.79
N PRO A 44 2.96 2.37 9.10
CA PRO A 44 3.61 2.56 10.39
C PRO A 44 3.87 4.04 10.69
N SER A 45 3.78 4.43 11.96
CA SER A 45 3.96 5.82 12.40
C SER A 45 5.33 6.40 12.03
N CYS A 46 6.38 5.58 12.02
CA CYS A 46 7.71 6.00 11.58
C CYS A 46 7.75 6.40 10.10
N VAL A 47 6.98 5.72 9.24
CA VAL A 47 6.88 6.02 7.81
C VAL A 47 6.06 7.29 7.59
N GLU A 48 4.95 7.45 8.31
CA GLU A 48 4.16 8.68 8.27
C GLU A 48 5.03 9.91 8.65
N ARG A 49 5.83 9.78 9.71
CA ARG A 49 6.77 10.83 10.12
C ARG A 49 7.81 11.12 9.06
N TYR A 50 8.42 10.09 8.49
CA TYR A 50 9.42 10.24 7.44
C TYR A 50 8.86 10.99 6.21
N ILE A 51 7.65 10.63 5.77
CA ILE A 51 6.98 11.30 4.65
C ILE A 51 6.76 12.80 4.95
N LYS A 52 6.35 13.13 6.18
CA LYS A 52 6.12 14.51 6.62
C LYS A 52 7.42 15.32 6.72
N GLU A 53 8.47 14.75 7.31
CA GLU A 53 9.78 15.40 7.49
C GLU A 53 10.46 15.70 6.15
N HIS A 54 10.31 14.80 5.17
CA HIS A 54 10.91 14.93 3.85
C HIS A 54 9.95 15.47 2.77
N GLN A 55 8.74 15.90 3.15
CA GLN A 55 7.74 16.50 2.25
C GLN A 55 7.43 15.62 1.01
N LEU A 56 7.40 14.31 1.18
CA LEU A 56 7.19 13.38 0.08
C LEU A 56 5.72 13.35 -0.35
N TYR A 57 5.49 13.35 -1.67
CA TYR A 57 4.16 13.17 -2.29
C TYR A 57 3.14 14.30 -2.02
N GLY A 58 3.61 15.47 -1.57
CA GLY A 58 2.80 16.67 -1.32
C GLY A 58 2.81 17.72 -2.45
N GLU A 59 3.55 17.45 -3.53
CA GLU A 59 3.57 18.25 -4.77
C GLU A 59 2.59 17.69 -5.81
#